data_AF-A0A2G6EUB9-F1
#
_entry.id   AF-A0A2G6EUB9-F1
#
_cell.length_a   1.000
_cell.length_b   1.000
_cell.length_c   1.000
_cell.angle_alpha   90.00
_cell.angle_beta   90.00
_cell.angle_gamma   90.00
#
_symmetry.space_group_name_H-M   'P 1'
#
loop_
_entity.id
_entity.type
_entity.pdbx_description
1 polymer ?
#
loop_
_entity_poly.entity_id
_entity_poly.type
_entity_poly.pdbx_seq_one_letter_code
_entity_poly.pdbx_strand_id
1 'polypeptide(L)'
;MWQWAVLAVVGVATLFFIAPQQIGILLLKTTYITSALAIGYYADRVIFYYARPHQMRNDAWIETSTHTFKSERCEAAWRAYSLAMIRRAIVVAAVVIAFALGL
;
A
#
# COMPACT_ATOMS: atom_id res chain seq x y z
N MET A 1 13.94 1.95 13.18
CA MET A 1 13.77 2.62 11.87
C MET A 1 15.10 3.13 11.30
N TRP A 2 15.92 3.85 12.06
CA TRP A 2 17.21 4.39 11.57
C TRP A 2 18.21 3.34 11.07
N GLN A 3 18.23 2.13 11.65
CA GLN A 3 19.09 1.01 11.22
C GLN A 3 18.91 0.64 9.74
N TRP A 4 17.67 0.67 9.24
CA TRP A 4 17.37 0.40 7.83
C TRP A 4 17.88 1.49 6.90
N ALA A 5 17.82 2.75 7.35
CA ALA A 5 18.36 3.88 6.60
C ALA A 5 19.89 3.76 6.48
N VAL A 6 20.58 3.38 7.56
CA VAL A 6 22.03 3.15 7.54
C VAL A 6 22.40 2.04 6.57
N LEU A 7 21.70 0.91 6.61
CA LEU A 7 21.93 -0.20 5.67
C LEU A 7 21.70 0.21 4.21
N ALA A 8 20.65 0.98 3.93
CA ALA A 8 20.37 1.48 2.58
C ALA A 8 21.49 2.41 2.07
N VAL A 9 21.95 3.35 2.91
CA VAL A 9 23.05 4.26 2.56
C VAL A 9 24.34 3.49 2.29
N VAL A 10 24.69 2.53 3.14
CA VAL A 10 25.88 1.68 2.96
C VAL A 10 25.78 0.85 1.68
N GLY A 11 24.60 0.31 1.37
CA GLY A 11 24.39 -0.44 0.12
C GLY A 11 24.56 0.41 -1.13
N VAL A 12 24.00 1.63 -1.13
CA VAL A 12 24.16 2.58 -2.25
C VAL A 12 25.61 3.03 -2.38
N ALA A 13 26.30 3.33 -1.27
CA ALA A 13 27.71 3.69 -1.28
C ALA A 13 28.59 2.55 -1.82
N THR A 14 28.32 1.31 -1.41
CA THR A 14 29.03 0.12 -1.89
C THR A 14 28.86 -0.04 -3.40
N LEU A 15 27.64 0.14 -3.93
CA LEU A 15 27.36 0.13 -5.36
C LEU A 15 28.09 1.26 -6.11
N PHE A 16 28.18 2.45 -5.52
CA PHE A 16 28.92 3.58 -6.12
C PHE A 16 30.40 3.26 -6.32
N PHE A 17 31.04 2.58 -5.38
CA PHE A 17 32.46 2.22 -5.49
C PHE A 17 32.71 1.00 -6.40
N ILE A 18 31.83 -0.01 -6.38
CA ILE A 18 32.03 -1.25 -7.13
C ILE A 18 31.54 -1.12 -8.59
N ALA A 19 30.39 -0.48 -8.81
CA ALA A 19 29.72 -0.41 -10.10
C ALA A 19 28.96 0.92 -10.27
N PRO A 20 29.67 2.05 -10.41
CA PRO A 20 29.05 3.38 -10.50
C PRO A 20 28.08 3.51 -11.67
N GLN A 21 28.24 2.71 -12.73
CA GLN A 21 27.36 2.71 -13.89
C GLN A 21 25.94 2.20 -13.56
N GLN A 22 25.79 1.41 -12.49
CA GLN A 22 24.49 0.82 -12.11
C GLN A 22 23.58 1.80 -11.35
N ILE A 23 24.09 2.96 -10.93
CA ILE A 23 23.30 3.95 -10.19
C ILE A 23 22.15 4.49 -11.03
N GLY A 24 22.38 4.72 -12.32
CA GLY A 24 21.31 5.15 -13.24
C GLY A 24 20.17 4.13 -13.29
N ILE A 25 20.52 2.84 -13.35
CA ILE A 25 19.53 1.73 -13.39
C ILE A 25 18.80 1.63 -12.04
N LEU A 26 19.51 1.80 -10.93
CA LEU A 26 18.91 1.81 -9.58
C LEU A 26 17.88 2.95 -9.46
N LEU A 27 18.25 4.16 -9.87
CA LEU A 27 17.35 5.32 -9.85
C LEU A 27 16.12 5.10 -10.72
N LEU A 28 16.30 4.54 -11.92
CA LEU A 28 15.20 4.18 -12.81
C LEU A 28 14.23 3.20 -12.12
N LYS A 29 14.75 2.12 -11.54
CA LYS A 29 13.94 1.10 -10.83
C LYS A 29 13.19 1.69 -9.63
N THR A 30 13.85 2.53 -8.83
CA THR A 30 13.19 3.20 -7.69
C THR A 30 12.10 4.16 -8.16
N THR A 31 12.32 4.86 -9.27
CA THR A 31 11.32 5.76 -9.89
C THR A 31 10.10 4.97 -10.36
N TYR A 32 10.29 3.80 -10.99
CA TYR A 32 9.19 2.94 -11.38
C TYR A 32 8.39 2.43 -10.18
N ILE A 33 9.06 1.92 -9.15
CA ILE A 33 8.38 1.38 -7.96
C ILE A 33 7.60 2.48 -7.22
N THR A 34 8.20 3.65 -7.05
CA THR A 34 7.53 4.79 -6.38
C THR A 34 6.32 5.28 -7.18
N SER A 35 6.44 5.37 -8.51
CA SER A 35 5.34 5.73 -9.41
C SER A 35 4.22 4.69 -9.36
N ALA A 36 4.55 3.40 -9.41
CA ALA A 36 3.58 2.31 -9.33
C ALA A 36 2.78 2.33 -8.02
N LEU A 37 3.45 2.58 -6.88
CA LEU A 37 2.79 2.71 -5.58
C LEU A 37 1.86 3.93 -5.53
N ALA A 38 2.31 5.07 -6.06
CA ALA A 38 1.49 6.27 -6.14
C ALA A 38 0.24 6.03 -6.98
N ILE A 39 0.41 5.47 -8.19
CA ILE A 39 -0.70 5.17 -9.11
C ILE A 39 -1.66 4.15 -8.49
N GLY A 40 -1.15 3.05 -7.92
CA GLY A 40 -1.99 2.02 -7.28
C GLY A 40 -2.81 2.58 -6.12
N TYR A 41 -2.24 3.50 -5.34
CA TYR A 41 -2.97 4.20 -4.30
C TYR A 41 -4.05 5.14 -4.83
N TYR A 42 -3.74 5.93 -5.86
CA TYR A 42 -4.72 6.82 -6.47
C TYR A 42 -5.84 6.03 -7.17
N ALA A 43 -5.51 4.92 -7.83
CA ALA A 43 -6.47 4.03 -8.48
C ALA A 43 -7.51 3.50 -7.49
N ASP A 44 -7.09 2.99 -6.32
CA ASP A 44 -8.02 2.56 -5.28
C ASP A 44 -8.96 3.70 -4.83
N ARG A 45 -8.42 4.92 -4.67
CA ARG A 45 -9.22 6.08 -4.23
C ARG A 45 -10.22 6.57 -5.27
N VAL A 46 -9.89 6.52 -6.55
CA VAL A 46 -10.77 6.97 -7.64
C VAL A 46 -11.86 5.95 -7.93
N ILE A 47 -11.50 4.66 -8.00
CA ILE A 47 -12.45 3.58 -8.31
C ILE A 47 -13.46 3.40 -7.17
N PHE A 48 -13.03 3.56 -5.91
CA PHE A 48 -13.86 3.27 -4.74
C PHE A 48 -14.08 4.51 -3.87
N TYR A 49 -14.58 5.58 -4.48
CA TYR A 49 -14.82 6.85 -3.79
C TYR A 49 -15.71 6.71 -2.53
N TYR A 50 -16.78 5.91 -2.61
CA TYR A 50 -17.76 5.72 -1.53
C TYR A 50 -17.45 4.57 -0.56
N ALA A 51 -16.52 3.68 -0.90
CA ALA A 51 -16.18 2.50 -0.09
C ALA A 51 -14.76 2.62 0.48
N ARG A 52 -14.50 3.73 1.18
CA ARG A 52 -13.19 4.03 1.76
C ARG A 52 -13.01 3.26 3.07
N PRO A 53 -11.89 2.55 3.26
CA PRO A 53 -11.68 1.77 4.48
C PRO A 53 -11.70 2.60 5.77
N HIS A 54 -11.30 3.88 5.72
CA HIS A 54 -11.35 4.75 6.89
C HIS A 54 -12.78 5.03 7.36
N GLN A 55 -13.70 5.24 6.42
CA GLN A 55 -15.12 5.48 6.74
C GLN A 55 -15.75 4.20 7.28
N MET A 56 -15.53 3.07 6.60
CA MET A 56 -16.05 1.76 7.03
C MET A 56 -15.56 1.35 8.43
N ARG A 57 -14.32 1.71 8.80
CA ARG A 57 -13.81 1.49 10.15
C ARG A 57 -14.52 2.35 11.18
N ASN A 58 -14.76 3.63 10.88
CA ASN A 58 -15.44 4.54 11.80
C ASN A 58 -16.90 4.09 11.99
N ASP A 59 -17.57 3.68 10.92
CA ASP A 59 -18.93 3.13 10.97
C ASP A 59 -18.97 1.85 11.82
N ALA A 60 -18.02 0.93 11.62
CA ALA A 60 -17.89 -0.28 12.44
C ALA A 60 -17.61 0.03 13.92
N TRP A 61 -16.79 1.05 14.21
CA TRP A 61 -16.50 1.50 15.57
C TRP A 61 -17.72 2.12 16.25
N ILE A 62 -18.46 2.99 15.56
CA ILE A 62 -19.68 3.61 16.06
C ILE A 62 -20.71 2.52 16.39
N GLU A 63 -20.89 1.56 15.48
CA GLU A 63 -21.83 0.46 15.67
C GLU A 63 -21.43 -0.46 16.84
N THR A 64 -20.13 -0.72 17.02
CA THR A 64 -19.59 -1.45 18.18
C THR A 64 -19.80 -0.70 19.51
N SER A 65 -19.70 0.63 19.51
CA SER A 65 -19.81 1.45 20.73
C SER A 65 -21.25 1.69 21.19
N THR A 66 -22.21 1.62 20.27
CA THR A 66 -23.62 1.91 20.53
C THR A 66 -24.42 0.64 20.85
N HIS A 67 -23.98 -0.52 20.35
CA HIS A 67 -24.63 -1.81 20.57
C HIS A 67 -23.70 -2.77 21.32
N THR A 68 -24.23 -3.51 22.29
CA THR A 68 -23.52 -4.62 22.94
C THR A 68 -22.90 -5.53 21.86
N PHE A 69 -21.61 -5.89 22.02
CA PHE A 69 -20.64 -6.48 21.07
C PHE A 69 -21.07 -7.68 20.19
N LYS A 70 -22.35 -8.07 20.17
CA LYS A 70 -22.91 -9.27 19.56
C LYS A 70 -24.10 -8.98 18.63
N SER A 71 -24.10 -7.84 17.93
CA SER A 71 -25.06 -7.58 16.84
C SER A 71 -24.50 -8.10 15.51
N GLU A 72 -25.33 -8.78 14.71
CA GLU A 72 -24.93 -9.32 13.38
C GLU A 72 -24.38 -8.22 12.44
N ARG A 73 -24.84 -6.98 12.61
CA ARG A 73 -24.39 -5.82 11.83
C ARG A 73 -22.94 -5.44 12.12
N CYS A 74 -22.51 -5.51 13.37
CA CYS A 74 -21.12 -5.21 13.76
C CYS A 74 -20.13 -6.18 13.09
N GLU A 75 -20.45 -7.47 13.06
CA GLU A 75 -19.62 -8.46 12.38
C GLU A 75 -19.58 -8.22 10.86
N ALA A 76 -20.71 -7.86 10.25
CA ALA A 76 -20.78 -7.49 8.84
C ALA A 76 -19.92 -6.25 8.52
N ALA A 77 -19.88 -5.23 9.40
CA ALA A 77 -19.08 -4.03 9.21
C ALA A 77 -17.56 -4.32 9.25
N TRP A 78 -17.10 -5.13 10.20
CA TRP A 78 -15.70 -5.57 10.27
C TRP A 78 -15.28 -6.46 9.09
N ARG A 79 -16.18 -7.34 8.62
CA ARG A 79 -15.97 -8.13 7.40
C ARG A 79 -15.84 -7.23 6.18
N ALA A 80 -16.71 -6.23 6.04
CA ALA A 80 -16.66 -5.27 4.94
C ALA A 80 -15.36 -4.43 4.95
N TYR A 81 -14.91 -3.97 6.13
CA TYR A 81 -13.63 -3.29 6.29
C TYR A 81 -12.44 -4.17 5.87
N SER A 82 -12.42 -5.43 6.31
CA SER A 82 -11.36 -6.39 6.00
C SER A 82 -11.31 -6.67 4.49
N LEU A 83 -12.46 -6.86 3.85
CA LEU A 83 -12.58 -7.03 2.40
C LEU A 83 -12.10 -5.79 1.63
N ALA A 84 -12.41 -4.58 2.11
CA ALA A 84 -11.93 -3.35 1.50
C ALA A 84 -10.40 -3.21 1.59
N MET A 85 -9.79 -3.67 2.68
CA MET A 85 -8.33 -3.70 2.84
C MET A 85 -7.67 -4.71 1.88
N ILE A 86 -8.27 -5.91 1.74
CA ILE A 86 -7.80 -6.93 0.79
C ILE A 86 -7.89 -6.41 -0.64
N ARG A 87 -9.02 -5.79 -1.03
CA ARG A 87 -9.20 -5.19 -2.36
C ARG A 87 -8.09 -4.17 -2.66
N ARG A 88 -7.82 -3.26 -1.74
CA ARG A 88 -6.76 -2.25 -1.91
C ARG A 88 -5.38 -2.89 -2.05
N ALA A 89 -5.10 -3.94 -1.27
CA ALA A 89 -3.86 -4.70 -1.40
C ALA A 89 -3.74 -5.36 -2.78
N ILE A 90 -4.81 -5.96 -3.29
CA ILE A 90 -4.85 -6.60 -4.62
C ILE A 90 -4.65 -5.56 -5.73
N VAL A 91 -5.34 -4.41 -5.69
CA VAL A 91 -5.18 -3.35 -6.70
C VAL A 91 -3.75 -2.82 -6.72
N VAL A 92 -3.17 -2.52 -5.56
CA VAL A 92 -1.78 -2.05 -5.47
C VAL A 92 -0.81 -3.13 -5.95
N ALA A 93 -1.00 -4.39 -5.55
CA ALA A 93 -0.18 -5.51 -6.01
C ALA A 93 -0.25 -5.69 -7.53
N ALA A 94 -1.45 -5.63 -8.12
CA ALA A 94 -1.64 -5.74 -9.56
C ALA A 94 -0.91 -4.62 -10.32
N VAL A 95 -0.97 -3.38 -9.84
CA VAL A 95 -0.24 -2.25 -10.44
C VAL A 95 1.27 -2.43 -10.30
N VAL A 96 1.76 -2.84 -9.13
CA VAL A 96 3.19 -3.09 -8.92
C VAL A 96 3.71 -4.23 -9.81
N ILE A 97 2.93 -5.32 -9.95
CA ILE A 97 3.28 -6.44 -10.83
C ILE A 97 3.27 -6.00 -12.29
N ALA A 98 2.29 -5.19 -12.73
CA ALA A 98 2.26 -4.67 -14.10
C ALA A 98 3.51 -3.82 -14.43
N PHE A 99 3.93 -2.95 -13.52
CA PHE A 99 5.18 -2.19 -13.67
C PHE A 99 6.43 -3.08 -13.61
N ALA A 100 6.42 -4.14 -12.80
CA ALA A 100 7.55 -5.07 -12.69
C ALA A 100 7.70 -5.98 -13.92
N LEU A 101 6.60 -6.34 -14.58
CA LEU A 101 6.58 -7.17 -15.79
C LEU A 101 6.91 -6.40 -17.08
N GLY A 102 7.11 -5.08 -16.99
CA GLY A 102 7.58 -4.28 -18.12
C GLY A 102 6.48 -3.62 -18.93
N LEU A 103 5.53 -2.98 -18.24
CA LEU A 103 4.98 -1.74 -18.79
C LEU A 103 6.12 -0.74 -19.05
#